data_AF-X1G4R1-F1
#
_entry.id   AF-X1G4R1-F1
#
_cell.length_a   1.000
_cell.length_b   1.000
_cell.length_c   1.000
_cell.angle_alpha   90.00
_cell.angle_beta   90.00
_cell.angle_gamma   90.00
#
_symmetry.space_group_name_H-M   'P 1'
#
loop_
_entity.id
_entity.type
_entity.pdbx_description
1 polymer ?
#
loop_
_entity_poly.entity_id
_entity_poly.type
_entity_poly.pdbx_seq_one_letter_code
_entity_poly.pdbx_strand_id
1 'polypeptide(L)'
;MRIQLKLSLIILLYPLVFYSKGVCQTIQSFEINTEKGLNVTACTLTTGQTYQFRRSIPFFTCDINNKSISSETAQVVQEGNVYRYQFPNSINGTLTLEPDFKPGWKAILTIKNNTSDTLEFSNVVPFSISDEHVYITATGPWALARTKIFRPGLAPVGVIL
;
A
#
# COMPACT_ATOMS: atom_id res chain seq x y z
N MET A 1 -57.07 -24.29 -14.62
CA MET A 1 -55.91 -23.61 -15.28
C MET A 1 -55.67 -22.19 -14.74
N ARG A 2 -55.71 -21.94 -13.42
CA ARG A 2 -55.49 -20.61 -12.80
C ARG A 2 -54.34 -20.56 -11.78
N ILE A 3 -53.87 -21.74 -11.34
CA ILE A 3 -52.84 -21.89 -10.30
C ILE A 3 -51.42 -21.82 -10.91
N GLN A 4 -51.23 -22.35 -12.12
CA GLN A 4 -49.95 -22.33 -12.85
C GLN A 4 -49.45 -20.89 -13.14
N LEU A 5 -50.38 -19.95 -13.39
CA LEU A 5 -50.03 -18.55 -13.70
C LEU A 5 -49.47 -17.80 -12.47
N LYS A 6 -49.95 -18.12 -11.25
CA LYS A 6 -49.47 -17.49 -10.01
C LYS A 6 -48.08 -17.97 -9.61
N LEU A 7 -47.77 -19.24 -9.86
CA LEU A 7 -46.46 -19.82 -9.53
C LEU A 7 -45.36 -19.30 -10.46
N SER A 8 -45.67 -19.13 -11.76
CA SER A 8 -44.74 -18.56 -12.74
C SER A 8 -44.37 -17.10 -12.44
N LEU A 9 -45.29 -16.30 -11.88
CA LEU A 9 -45.05 -14.89 -11.54
C LEU A 9 -44.10 -14.76 -10.33
N ILE A 10 -44.20 -15.66 -9.35
CA ILE A 10 -43.35 -15.68 -8.15
C ILE A 10 -41.91 -16.06 -8.52
N ILE A 11 -41.74 -17.03 -9.43
CA ILE A 11 -40.41 -17.46 -9.90
C ILE A 11 -39.71 -16.34 -10.69
N LEU A 12 -40.46 -15.53 -11.44
CA LEU A 12 -39.90 -14.42 -12.23
C LEU A 12 -39.48 -13.22 -11.35
N LEU A 13 -40.12 -13.04 -10.19
CA LEU A 13 -39.82 -11.96 -9.24
C LEU A 13 -38.65 -12.29 -8.30
N TYR A 14 -38.33 -13.57 -8.10
CA TYR A 14 -37.23 -14.01 -7.23
C TYR A 14 -35.86 -13.42 -7.62
N PRO A 15 -35.40 -13.45 -8.88
CA PRO A 15 -34.10 -12.87 -9.24
C PRO A 15 -34.02 -11.34 -9.09
N LEU A 16 -35.14 -10.62 -9.02
CA LEU A 16 -35.17 -9.17 -8.79
C LEU A 16 -34.91 -8.80 -7.31
N VAL A 17 -35.15 -9.72 -6.36
CA VAL A 17 -34.94 -9.49 -4.92
C VAL A 17 -33.47 -9.73 -4.51
N PHE A 18 -32.70 -10.50 -5.30
CA PHE A 18 -31.29 -10.82 -5.02
C PHE A 18 -30.29 -9.94 -5.75
N TYR A 19 -30.70 -8.77 -6.25
CA TYR A 19 -29.75 -7.71 -6.64
C TYR A 19 -29.10 -7.10 -5.38
N SER A 20 -28.26 -7.88 -4.70
CA SER A 20 -27.34 -7.32 -3.71
C SER A 20 -26.30 -6.51 -4.47
N LYS A 21 -26.26 -5.20 -4.22
CA LYS A 21 -25.13 -4.37 -4.66
C LYS A 21 -23.90 -4.91 -3.96
N GLY A 22 -22.98 -5.53 -4.70
CA GLY A 22 -21.67 -5.88 -4.18
C GLY A 22 -20.97 -4.60 -3.74
N VAL A 23 -20.87 -4.38 -2.44
CA VAL A 23 -20.09 -3.26 -1.90
C VAL A 23 -18.63 -3.71 -1.93
N CYS A 24 -17.85 -3.13 -2.83
CA CYS A 24 -16.40 -3.28 -2.82
C CYS A 24 -15.87 -2.59 -1.55
N GLN A 25 -15.23 -3.35 -0.68
CA GLN A 25 -14.61 -2.80 0.53
C GLN A 25 -13.31 -2.10 0.10
N THR A 26 -13.16 -0.83 0.46
CA THR A 26 -11.97 -0.05 0.14
C THR A 26 -11.20 0.25 1.42
N ILE A 27 -9.89 0.40 1.34
CA ILE A 27 -9.07 0.87 2.46
C ILE A 27 -9.37 2.36 2.70
N GLN A 28 -9.76 2.69 3.93
CA GLN A 28 -10.04 4.06 4.36
C GLN A 28 -8.81 4.71 4.99
N SER A 29 -8.05 3.97 5.79
CA SER A 29 -6.82 4.49 6.41
C SER A 29 -5.83 3.40 6.80
N PHE A 30 -4.60 3.81 7.03
CA PHE A 30 -3.54 3.01 7.63
C PHE A 30 -3.17 3.58 9.00
N GLU A 31 -2.94 2.69 9.96
CA GLU A 31 -2.41 3.06 11.29
C GLU A 31 -0.89 3.09 11.20
N ILE A 32 -0.31 4.27 11.46
CA ILE A 32 1.14 4.50 11.38
C ILE A 32 1.72 4.53 12.79
N ASN A 33 2.67 3.64 13.06
CA ASN A 33 3.43 3.60 14.31
C ASN A 33 4.80 4.26 14.09
N THR A 34 5.19 5.14 15.04
CA THR A 34 6.44 5.91 14.99
C THR A 34 7.48 5.51 16.05
N GLU A 35 7.21 4.50 16.89
CA GLU A 35 8.09 4.09 17.99
C GLU A 35 9.42 3.50 17.48
N LYS A 36 9.37 2.81 16.34
CA LYS A 36 10.53 2.19 15.68
C LYS A 36 10.59 2.61 14.22
N GLY A 37 10.72 3.91 13.99
CA GLY A 37 10.69 4.49 12.66
C GLY A 37 9.29 4.53 12.06
N LEU A 38 9.17 4.64 10.74
CA LEU A 38 7.89 4.84 10.07
C LEU A 38 7.34 3.49 9.60
N ASN A 39 6.42 2.92 10.38
CA ASN A 39 5.81 1.63 10.09
C ASN A 39 4.29 1.69 10.07
N VAL A 40 3.69 0.67 9.47
CA VAL A 40 2.26 0.45 9.40
C VAL A 40 1.90 -0.80 10.18
N THR A 41 0.96 -0.69 11.10
CA THR A 41 0.54 -1.77 12.00
C THR A 41 -0.85 -2.31 11.67
N ALA A 42 -1.71 -1.47 11.09
CA ALA A 42 -3.07 -1.84 10.75
C ALA A 42 -3.62 -1.07 9.56
N CYS A 43 -4.74 -1.53 9.02
CA CYS A 43 -5.59 -0.74 8.13
C CYS A 43 -7.05 -0.78 8.55
N THR A 44 -7.78 0.31 8.29
CA THR A 44 -9.22 0.40 8.52
C THR A 44 -9.93 0.46 7.17
N LEU A 45 -10.96 -0.35 6.99
CA LEU A 45 -11.79 -0.38 5.79
C LEU A 45 -12.93 0.63 5.88
N THR A 46 -13.53 0.95 4.73
CA THR A 46 -14.73 1.80 4.64
C THR A 46 -15.94 1.26 5.40
N THR A 47 -15.91 0.00 5.83
CA THR A 47 -16.92 -0.63 6.71
C THR A 47 -16.73 -0.28 8.19
N GLY A 48 -15.63 0.39 8.56
CA GLY A 48 -15.22 0.62 9.95
C GLY A 48 -14.43 -0.54 10.57
N GLN A 49 -14.25 -1.66 9.85
CA GLN A 49 -13.48 -2.79 10.33
C GLN A 49 -11.97 -2.49 10.25
N THR A 50 -11.25 -2.75 11.35
CA THR A 50 -9.79 -2.64 11.41
C THR A 50 -9.14 -4.03 11.33
N TYR A 51 -8.15 -4.15 10.45
CA TYR A 51 -7.33 -5.33 10.28
C TYR A 51 -5.92 -5.05 10.80
N GLN A 52 -5.54 -5.77 11.84
CA GLN A 52 -4.19 -5.71 12.41
C GLN A 52 -3.25 -6.61 11.60
N PHE A 53 -2.09 -6.07 11.24
CA PHE A 53 -1.05 -6.85 10.58
C PHE A 53 -0.33 -7.73 11.60
N ARG A 54 0.12 -8.91 11.16
CA ARG A 54 0.82 -9.88 12.04
C ARG A 54 2.15 -9.34 12.55
N ARG A 55 2.73 -8.39 11.82
CA ARG A 55 3.98 -7.70 12.14
C ARG A 55 3.88 -6.25 11.68
N SER A 56 4.72 -5.40 12.26
CA SER A 56 4.91 -4.03 11.81
C SER A 56 5.56 -4.02 10.43
N ILE A 57 4.95 -3.35 9.46
CA ILE A 57 5.44 -3.30 8.07
C ILE A 57 6.09 -1.93 7.83
N PRO A 58 7.35 -1.83 7.39
CA PRO A 58 7.93 -0.55 7.03
C PRO A 58 7.11 0.14 5.94
N PHE A 59 6.81 1.42 6.12
CA PHE A 59 6.01 2.20 5.17
C PHE A 59 6.61 2.19 3.76
N PHE A 60 7.94 2.25 3.65
CA PHE A 60 8.63 2.09 2.38
C PHE A 60 10.04 1.53 2.56
N THR A 61 10.55 0.93 1.49
CA THR A 61 11.97 0.63 1.31
C THR A 61 12.46 1.29 0.02
N CYS A 62 13.74 1.65 -0.04
CA CYS A 62 14.36 2.06 -1.28
C CYS A 62 15.85 1.73 -1.28
N ASP A 63 16.44 1.75 -2.47
CA ASP A 63 17.88 1.61 -2.64
C ASP A 63 18.49 2.99 -2.90
N ILE A 64 19.54 3.32 -2.14
CA ILE A 64 20.34 4.52 -2.33
C ILE A 64 21.78 4.10 -2.58
N ASN A 65 22.35 4.48 -3.72
CA ASN A 65 23.70 4.08 -4.13
C ASN A 65 23.89 2.55 -3.99
N ASN A 66 22.91 1.78 -4.45
CA ASN A 66 22.84 0.31 -4.35
C ASN A 66 22.76 -0.27 -2.92
N LYS A 67 22.54 0.56 -1.89
CA LYS A 67 22.30 0.11 -0.52
C LYS A 67 20.83 0.25 -0.18
N SER A 68 20.21 -0.88 0.20
CA SER A 68 18.82 -0.89 0.65
C SER A 68 18.67 -0.19 2.01
N ILE A 69 17.65 0.65 2.11
CA ILE A 69 17.20 1.29 3.34
C ILE A 69 15.70 1.01 3.56
N SER A 70 15.30 1.03 4.82
CA SER A 70 13.93 0.79 5.26
C SER A 70 13.47 1.94 6.15
N SER A 71 12.24 2.41 5.97
CA SER A 71 11.65 3.47 6.79
C SER A 71 11.56 3.12 8.28
N GLU A 72 11.69 1.84 8.65
CA GLU A 72 11.80 1.36 10.04
C GLU A 72 13.04 1.91 10.76
N THR A 73 14.13 2.21 10.06
CA THR A 73 15.36 2.71 10.69
C THR A 73 15.41 4.23 10.80
N ALA A 74 14.39 4.93 10.30
CA ALA A 74 14.32 6.38 10.37
C ALA A 74 13.98 6.86 11.79
N GLN A 75 14.53 8.01 12.18
CA GLN A 75 14.00 8.77 13.30
C GLN A 75 12.79 9.56 12.83
N VAL A 76 11.66 9.47 13.53
CA VAL A 76 10.39 10.06 13.09
C VAL A 76 9.81 10.96 14.17
N VAL A 77 9.39 12.15 13.77
CA VAL A 77 8.61 13.07 14.59
C VAL A 77 7.29 13.33 13.88
N GLN A 78 6.18 13.17 14.60
CA GLN A 78 4.84 13.44 14.09
C GLN A 78 4.36 14.83 14.50
N GLU A 79 3.87 15.59 13.53
CA GLU A 79 3.24 16.91 13.70
C GLU A 79 1.88 16.89 12.96
N GLY A 80 0.82 16.47 13.66
CA GLY A 80 -0.50 16.29 13.07
C GLY A 80 -0.51 15.23 11.97
N ASN A 81 -0.80 15.65 10.73
CA ASN A 81 -0.85 14.78 9.54
C ASN A 81 0.50 14.66 8.81
N VAL A 82 1.57 15.25 9.35
CA VAL A 82 2.91 15.23 8.76
C VAL A 82 3.84 14.42 9.65
N TYR A 83 4.49 13.42 9.07
CA TYR A 83 5.54 12.64 9.71
C TYR A 83 6.87 13.06 9.10
N ARG A 84 7.70 13.75 9.88
CA ARG A 84 9.05 14.13 9.48
C ARG A 84 9.98 12.98 9.82
N TYR A 85 10.67 12.45 8.82
CA TYR A 85 11.59 11.34 9.01
C TYR A 85 13.01 11.72 8.62
N GLN A 86 13.99 11.18 9.33
CA GLN A 86 15.41 11.40 9.07
C GLN A 86 16.19 10.11 9.20
N PHE A 87 17.01 9.84 8.20
CA PHE A 87 17.96 8.74 8.21
C PHE A 87 19.36 9.23 8.64
N PRO A 88 20.20 8.35 9.21
CA PRO A 88 21.57 8.69 9.59
C PRO A 88 22.46 9.21 8.44
N ASN A 89 22.15 8.83 7.19
CA ASN A 89 22.92 9.17 5.98
C ASN A 89 22.54 10.54 5.36
N SER A 90 22.05 11.49 6.16
CA SER A 90 21.68 12.86 5.74
C SER A 90 20.52 12.96 4.74
N ILE A 91 19.75 11.89 4.56
CA ILE A 91 18.48 11.91 3.84
C ILE A 91 17.38 12.17 4.86
N ASN A 92 16.51 13.11 4.54
CA ASN A 92 15.31 13.36 5.33
C ASN A 92 14.13 13.59 4.40
N GLY A 93 12.96 13.71 4.98
CA GLY A 93 11.76 13.92 4.21
C GLY A 93 10.53 14.00 5.06
N THR A 94 9.40 13.96 4.38
CA THR A 94 8.08 14.01 5.02
C THR A 94 7.17 12.96 4.41
N LEU A 95 6.36 12.33 5.24
CA LEU A 95 5.14 11.66 4.82
C LEU A 95 3.96 12.55 5.24
N THR A 96 3.19 13.05 4.28
CA THR A 96 2.02 13.90 4.55
C THR A 96 0.74 13.15 4.20
N LEU A 97 -0.16 12.99 5.16
CA LEU A 97 -1.47 12.37 4.93
C LEU A 97 -2.43 13.37 4.31
N GLU A 98 -3.22 12.93 3.32
CA GLU A 98 -4.34 13.69 2.75
C GLU A 98 -5.67 13.12 3.25
N PRO A 99 -6.19 13.56 4.42
CA PRO A 99 -7.39 12.97 5.03
C PRO A 99 -8.67 13.17 4.20
N ASP A 100 -8.70 14.20 3.36
CA ASP A 100 -9.84 14.53 2.51
C ASP A 100 -9.84 13.79 1.16
N PHE A 101 -8.81 12.98 0.88
CA PHE A 101 -8.72 12.22 -0.37
C PHE A 101 -9.83 11.18 -0.47
N LYS A 102 -10.58 11.19 -1.58
CA LYS A 102 -11.66 10.25 -1.85
C LYS A 102 -11.70 9.85 -3.33
N PRO A 103 -11.97 8.57 -3.65
CA PRO A 103 -12.11 7.45 -2.71
C PRO A 103 -10.75 6.92 -2.22
N GLY A 104 -10.72 6.36 -1.01
CA GLY A 104 -9.58 5.62 -0.49
C GLY A 104 -8.69 6.43 0.46
N TRP A 105 -7.39 6.15 0.42
CA TRP A 105 -6.38 6.78 1.27
C TRP A 105 -5.19 7.23 0.43
N LYS A 106 -4.64 8.40 0.74
CA LYS A 106 -3.48 8.96 0.06
C LYS A 106 -2.51 9.57 1.05
N ALA A 107 -1.22 9.34 0.77
CA ALA A 107 -0.14 10.05 1.41
C ALA A 107 0.91 10.47 0.38
N ILE A 108 1.54 11.62 0.63
CA ILE A 108 2.65 12.13 -0.17
C ILE A 108 3.95 11.82 0.57
N LEU A 109 4.79 11.00 -0.05
CA LEU A 109 6.16 10.76 0.39
C LEU A 109 7.10 11.74 -0.33
N THR A 110 7.72 12.64 0.43
CA THR A 110 8.77 13.55 -0.05
C THR A 110 10.10 13.05 0.47
N ILE A 111 11.08 12.86 -0.41
CA ILE A 111 12.47 12.51 -0.06
C ILE A 111 13.37 13.67 -0.45
N LYS A 112 14.29 14.05 0.43
CA LYS A 112 15.26 15.13 0.21
C LYS A 112 16.68 14.65 0.49
N ASN A 113 17.55 14.82 -0.51
CA ASN A 113 18.99 14.71 -0.34
C ASN A 113 19.52 16.00 0.33
N ASN A 114 20.13 15.89 1.51
CA ASN A 114 20.82 17.02 2.16
C ASN A 114 22.35 16.84 2.19
N THR A 115 22.87 15.88 1.45
CA THR A 115 24.31 15.77 1.20
C THR A 115 24.73 16.75 0.11
N SER A 116 26.04 17.02 0.01
CA SER A 116 26.62 17.79 -1.10
C SER A 116 26.78 16.99 -2.38
N ASP A 117 26.63 15.67 -2.32
CA ASP A 117 26.89 14.75 -3.43
C ASP A 117 25.59 14.28 -4.09
N THR A 118 25.71 13.74 -5.31
CA THR A 118 24.60 13.13 -6.03
C THR A 118 24.29 11.76 -5.44
N LEU A 119 23.01 11.50 -5.16
CA LEU A 119 22.52 10.20 -4.70
C LEU A 119 21.70 9.54 -5.81
N GLU A 120 21.99 8.27 -6.10
CA GLU A 120 21.18 7.45 -6.98
C GLU A 120 20.07 6.79 -6.16
N PHE A 121 18.82 7.07 -6.50
CA PHE A 121 17.64 6.44 -5.90
C PHE A 121 17.03 5.42 -6.86
N SER A 122 16.81 4.21 -6.38
CA SER A 122 16.12 3.15 -7.12
C SER A 122 15.17 2.36 -6.22
N ASN A 123 14.25 1.62 -6.84
CA ASN A 123 13.37 0.65 -6.17
C ASN A 123 12.65 1.21 -4.93
N VAL A 124 12.00 2.37 -5.07
CA VAL A 124 11.11 2.86 -4.01
C VAL A 124 9.88 1.97 -3.96
N VAL A 125 9.82 1.07 -2.98
CA VAL A 125 8.76 0.07 -2.81
C VAL A 125 7.91 0.46 -1.59
N PRO A 126 6.62 0.79 -1.77
CA PRO A 126 5.68 0.96 -0.67
C PRO A 126 5.47 -0.34 0.09
N PHE A 127 5.27 -0.25 1.40
CA PHE A 127 5.03 -1.38 2.30
C PHE A 127 6.15 -2.43 2.30
N SER A 128 7.38 -2.02 1.98
CA SER A 128 8.59 -2.86 2.01
C SER A 128 8.63 -4.01 0.99
N ILE A 129 9.84 -4.50 0.75
CA ILE A 129 10.11 -5.75 0.03
C ILE A 129 10.01 -6.91 1.04
N SER A 130 9.07 -7.84 0.81
CA SER A 130 9.00 -9.09 1.58
C SER A 130 8.33 -10.21 0.81
N ASP A 131 8.76 -11.43 1.12
CA ASP A 131 8.15 -12.70 0.74
C ASP A 131 6.78 -12.99 1.38
N GLU A 132 6.30 -12.17 2.31
CA GLU A 132 4.99 -12.35 2.98
C GLU A 132 3.83 -11.69 2.22
N HIS A 133 4.11 -10.74 1.32
CA HIS A 133 3.09 -10.02 0.56
C HIS A 133 3.50 -9.77 -0.88
N VAL A 134 2.54 -9.32 -1.68
CA VAL A 134 2.76 -9.00 -3.09
C VAL A 134 3.34 -7.60 -3.18
N TYR A 135 4.43 -7.44 -3.93
CA TYR A 135 5.02 -6.13 -4.24
C TYR A 135 5.48 -6.08 -5.69
N ILE A 136 5.66 -4.87 -6.20
CA ILE A 136 6.14 -4.60 -7.55
C ILE A 136 7.38 -3.72 -7.47
N THR A 137 8.45 -4.12 -8.15
CA THR A 137 9.69 -3.34 -8.21
C THR A 137 10.50 -3.72 -9.45
N ALA A 138 11.53 -2.94 -9.77
CA ALA A 138 12.44 -3.26 -10.85
C ALA A 138 13.53 -4.24 -10.37
N THR A 139 13.94 -5.16 -11.23
CA THR A 139 15.08 -6.05 -10.96
C THR A 139 15.81 -6.45 -12.25
N GLY A 140 17.09 -6.79 -12.12
CA GLY A 140 17.93 -7.26 -13.20
C GLY A 140 18.60 -6.14 -14.01
N PRO A 141 19.44 -6.55 -15.00
CA PRO A 141 20.18 -5.63 -15.85
C PRO A 141 19.24 -4.75 -16.70
N TRP A 142 19.80 -3.74 -17.36
CA TRP A 142 19.06 -2.88 -18.27
C TRP A 142 18.45 -3.73 -19.41
N ALA A 143 17.13 -3.93 -19.38
CA ALA A 143 16.36 -4.73 -20.32
C ALA A 143 14.95 -4.11 -20.52
N LEU A 144 14.24 -4.52 -21.58
CA LEU A 144 12.93 -3.97 -21.96
C LEU A 144 11.82 -4.14 -20.90
N ALA A 145 11.87 -5.18 -20.05
CA ALA A 145 10.93 -5.39 -18.96
C ALA A 145 11.67 -5.60 -17.63
N ARG A 146 11.99 -4.50 -16.93
CA ARG A 146 12.65 -4.55 -15.61
C ARG A 146 11.67 -4.71 -14.46
N THR A 147 10.44 -4.26 -14.65
CA THR A 147 9.39 -4.32 -13.63
C THR A 147 8.94 -5.76 -13.45
N LYS A 148 8.93 -6.23 -12.20
CA LYS A 148 8.40 -7.55 -11.84
C LYS A 148 7.45 -7.45 -10.66
N ILE A 149 6.41 -8.28 -10.69
CA ILE A 149 5.57 -8.56 -9.54
C ILE A 149 6.15 -9.77 -8.82
N PHE A 150 6.39 -9.60 -7.53
CA PHE A 150 6.84 -10.63 -6.61
C PHE A 150 5.65 -11.09 -5.78
N ARG A 151 5.49 -12.42 -5.65
CA ARG A 151 4.38 -13.02 -4.90
C ARG A 151 4.94 -14.04 -3.90
N PRO A 152 4.34 -14.18 -2.73
CA PRO A 152 4.74 -15.18 -1.74
C PRO A 152 4.82 -16.59 -2.36
N GLY A 153 5.96 -17.25 -2.18
CA GLY A 153 6.18 -18.63 -2.62
C GLY A 153 6.24 -18.87 -4.14
N LEU A 154 6.25 -17.82 -4.98
CA LEU A 154 6.23 -17.95 -6.44
C LEU A 154 7.37 -17.17 -7.11
N ALA A 155 7.78 -17.65 -8.27
CA ALA A 155 8.76 -16.94 -9.09
C ALA A 155 8.23 -15.56 -9.53
N PRO A 156 9.10 -14.53 -9.59
CA PRO A 156 8.71 -13.19 -10.03
C PRO A 156 8.22 -13.18 -11.48
N VAL A 157 7.16 -12.41 -11.75
CA VAL A 157 6.55 -12.30 -13.08
C VAL A 157 6.86 -10.93 -13.66
N GLY A 158 7.42 -10.89 -14.87
CA GLY A 158 7.69 -9.64 -15.58
C GLY A 158 6.40 -8.92 -15.97
N VAL A 159 6.37 -7.60 -15.82
CA VAL A 159 5.26 -6.72 -16.19
C VAL A 159 5.78 -5.62 -17.10
N ILE A 160 5.04 -5.36 -18.17
CA ILE A 160 5.28 -4.21 -19.06
C ILE A 160 4.36 -3.09 -18.56
N LEU A 161 4.95 -1.94 -18.20
CA LEU A 161 4.24 -0.73 -17.79
C LEU A 161 4.10 0.22 -18.98
#